data_AF-A0A537T0C5-F1
#
_entry.id   AF-A0A537T0C5-F1
#
_cell.length_a   1.000
_cell.length_b   1.000
_cell.length_c   1.000
_cell.angle_alpha   90.00
_cell.angle_beta   90.00
_cell.angle_gamma   90.00
#
_symmetry.space_group_name_H-M   'P 1'
#
loop_
_entity.id
_entity.type
_entity.pdbx_description
1 polymer ?
#
loop_
_entity_poly.entity_id
_entity_poly.type
_entity_poly.pdbx_seq_one_letter_code
_entity_poly.pdbx_strand_id
1 'polypeptide(L)'
;ALVLLDACVRLLPGVMGKEASGAEESFGQNLLEYPQYTRPQLWEGRPIPAVLTSGDHAKVEAWRRAEAMRLTRARRPDLWAAHLAAAGKRGKSATRPSKK
;
A
#
# COMPACT_ATOMS: atom_id res chain seq x y z
N ALA A 1 -1.84 25.46 9.46
CA ALA A 1 -0.82 25.59 8.39
C ALA A 1 0.19 24.44 8.39
N LEU A 2 0.76 24.04 9.55
CA LEU A 2 1.86 23.08 9.63
C LEU A 2 1.60 21.70 8.98
N VAL A 3 0.40 21.12 9.13
CA VAL A 3 0.06 19.82 8.53
C VAL A 3 0.16 19.83 7.00
N LEU A 4 -0.30 20.93 6.36
CA LEU A 4 -0.22 21.07 4.91
C LEU A 4 1.23 21.20 4.45
N LEU A 5 2.03 22.00 5.17
CA LEU A 5 3.45 22.17 4.87
C LEU A 5 4.20 20.84 5.00
N ASP A 6 3.98 20.09 6.07
CA ASP A 6 4.60 18.77 6.28
C ASP A 6 4.25 17.80 5.14
N ALA A 7 2.98 17.67 4.79
CA ALA A 7 2.53 16.79 3.71
C ALA A 7 3.15 17.16 2.35
N CYS A 8 3.25 18.45 2.03
CA CYS A 8 3.85 18.92 0.77
C CYS A 8 5.38 18.74 0.75
N VAL A 9 6.07 19.06 1.85
CA VAL A 9 7.54 18.99 1.94
C VAL A 9 8.04 17.55 1.79
N ARG A 10 7.30 16.55 2.28
CA ARG A 10 7.62 15.12 2.10
C ARG A 10 7.72 14.71 0.63
N LEU A 11 6.96 15.36 -0.26
CA LEU A 11 6.97 15.06 -1.69
C LEU A 11 8.16 15.68 -2.44
N LEU A 12 8.97 16.52 -1.80
CA LEU A 12 10.13 17.12 -2.43
C LEU A 12 11.28 16.11 -2.60
N PRO A 13 11.96 16.08 -3.77
CA PRO A 13 13.10 15.21 -4.00
C PRO A 13 14.19 15.37 -2.93
N GLY A 14 14.72 14.24 -2.44
CA GLY A 14 15.78 14.22 -1.42
C GLY A 14 15.31 14.28 0.02
N VAL A 15 14.02 14.53 0.30
CA VAL A 15 13.51 14.60 1.68
C VAL A 15 13.25 13.21 2.28
N MET A 16 12.62 12.30 1.54
CA MET A 16 12.20 10.98 2.05
C MET A 16 13.24 9.85 1.91
N GLY A 17 14.50 10.19 1.68
CA GLY A 17 15.57 9.21 1.46
C GLY A 17 15.34 8.41 0.17
N LYS A 18 15.01 7.11 0.27
CA LYS A 18 14.71 6.29 -0.91
C LYS A 18 13.36 6.69 -1.51
N GLU A 19 13.31 6.92 -2.82
CA GLU A 19 12.08 7.31 -3.53
C GLU A 19 10.94 6.28 -3.37
N ALA A 20 11.29 4.99 -3.30
CA ALA A 20 10.32 3.92 -3.10
C ALA A 20 9.53 4.04 -1.78
N SER A 21 10.06 4.76 -0.78
CA SER A 21 9.39 4.92 0.52
C SER A 21 8.02 5.58 0.41
N GLY A 22 7.83 6.50 -0.54
CA GLY A 22 6.53 7.15 -0.76
C GLY A 22 5.53 6.30 -1.55
N ALA A 23 5.99 5.28 -2.28
CA ALA A 23 5.15 4.48 -3.16
C ALA A 23 4.28 3.46 -2.40
N GLU A 24 4.73 3.05 -1.21
CA GLU A 24 4.07 2.06 -0.36
C GLU A 24 3.33 2.70 0.82
N GLU A 25 3.02 3.99 0.75
CA GLU A 25 2.25 4.69 1.79
C GLU A 25 0.74 4.52 1.64
N SER A 26 0.06 4.69 2.78
CA SER A 26 -1.39 4.78 2.85
C SER A 26 -1.91 5.84 1.87
N PHE A 27 -3.06 5.58 1.28
CA PHE A 27 -3.76 6.42 0.32
C PHE A 27 -3.14 6.52 -1.09
N GLY A 28 -1.88 6.13 -1.30
CA GLY A 28 -1.22 6.20 -2.62
C GLY A 28 -1.96 5.43 -3.72
N GLN A 29 -2.58 4.31 -3.38
CA GLN A 29 -3.42 3.51 -4.31
C GLN A 29 -4.89 3.46 -3.89
N ASN A 30 -5.38 4.43 -3.10
CA ASN A 30 -6.66 4.36 -2.40
C ASN A 30 -6.77 3.11 -1.49
N LEU A 31 -5.64 2.64 -0.96
CA LEU A 31 -5.58 1.56 0.03
C LEU A 31 -4.93 2.09 1.30
N LEU A 32 -5.36 1.56 2.44
CA LEU A 32 -4.60 1.63 3.68
C LEU A 32 -3.36 0.75 3.60
N GLU A 33 -2.31 1.09 4.34
CA GLU A 33 -1.15 0.23 4.51
C GLU A 33 -1.48 -1.11 5.17
N TYR A 34 -0.66 -2.10 4.84
CA TYR A 34 -0.66 -3.40 5.50
C TYR A 34 -0.11 -3.28 6.94
N PRO A 35 -0.44 -4.21 7.84
CA PRO A 35 0.05 -4.19 9.21
C PRO A 35 1.55 -4.47 9.24
N GLN A 36 2.27 -3.62 9.95
CA GLN A 36 3.71 -3.70 10.11
C GLN A 36 4.06 -4.51 11.36
N TYR A 37 5.13 -5.30 11.25
CA TYR A 37 5.66 -6.11 12.34
C TYR A 37 7.14 -5.83 12.51
N THR A 38 7.59 -5.84 13.75
CA THR A 38 9.01 -5.74 14.11
C THR A 38 9.26 -6.62 15.34
N ARG A 39 10.50 -6.66 15.81
CA ARG A 39 10.88 -7.41 17.00
C ARG A 39 10.07 -6.95 18.23
N PRO A 40 9.76 -7.86 19.17
CA PRO A 40 10.15 -9.27 19.24
C PRO A 40 9.27 -10.21 18.38
N GLN A 41 9.74 -11.43 18.11
CA GLN A 41 9.04 -12.43 17.28
C GLN A 41 7.67 -12.86 17.85
N LEU A 42 7.54 -12.85 19.18
CA LEU A 42 6.33 -13.15 19.92
C LEU A 42 6.08 -11.99 20.89
N TRP A 43 4.93 -11.36 20.77
CA TRP A 43 4.53 -10.26 21.66
C TRP A 43 3.13 -10.55 22.21
N GLU A 44 3.00 -10.64 23.54
CA GLU A 44 1.73 -10.98 24.22
C GLU A 44 1.04 -12.25 23.65
N GLY A 45 1.82 -13.28 23.31
CA GLY A 45 1.31 -14.51 22.71
C GLY A 45 0.92 -14.41 21.23
N ARG A 46 1.16 -13.26 20.59
CA ARG A 46 0.88 -13.02 19.16
C ARG A 46 2.18 -13.12 18.34
N PRO A 47 2.33 -14.15 17.48
CA PRO A 47 3.52 -14.29 16.66
C PRO A 47 3.46 -13.38 15.43
N ILE A 48 4.63 -13.04 14.89
CA ILE A 48 4.72 -12.46 13.54
C ILE A 48 4.23 -13.50 12.51
N PRO A 49 3.38 -13.12 11.52
CA PRO A 49 2.96 -14.03 10.46
C PRO A 49 4.15 -14.71 9.78
N ALA A 50 4.14 -16.05 9.68
CA ALA A 50 5.26 -16.84 9.18
C ALA A 50 5.72 -16.46 7.77
N VAL A 51 4.81 -15.97 6.92
CA VAL A 51 5.14 -15.45 5.58
C VAL A 51 6.15 -14.30 5.64
N LEU A 52 6.07 -13.44 6.65
CA LEU A 52 6.95 -12.28 6.83
C LEU A 52 8.37 -12.67 7.26
N THR A 53 8.56 -13.90 7.73
CA THR A 53 9.86 -14.45 8.12
C THR A 53 10.35 -15.55 7.17
N SER A 54 9.67 -15.74 6.03
CA SER A 54 9.97 -16.84 5.09
C SER A 54 11.15 -16.57 4.15
N GLY A 55 11.57 -15.31 4.01
CA GLY A 55 12.55 -14.87 3.00
C GLY A 55 11.99 -14.84 1.56
N ASP A 56 10.74 -15.26 1.34
CA ASP A 56 10.09 -15.26 0.03
C ASP A 56 9.45 -13.89 -0.23
N HIS A 57 10.20 -13.01 -0.90
CA HIS A 57 9.76 -11.66 -1.22
C HIS A 57 8.45 -11.63 -2.01
N ALA A 58 8.23 -12.58 -2.93
CA ALA A 58 7.00 -12.62 -3.74
C ALA A 58 5.77 -12.93 -2.87
N LYS A 59 5.90 -13.89 -1.93
CA LYS A 59 4.82 -14.20 -0.98
C LYS A 59 4.59 -13.06 0.00
N VAL A 60 5.64 -12.38 0.45
CA VAL A 60 5.53 -11.20 1.32
C VAL A 60 4.75 -10.10 0.63
N GLU A 61 5.08 -9.76 -0.62
CA GLU A 61 4.38 -8.74 -1.40
C GLU A 61 2.92 -9.10 -1.66
N ALA A 62 2.64 -10.36 -2.01
CA ALA A 62 1.27 -10.84 -2.19
C ALA A 62 0.45 -10.73 -0.89
N TRP A 63 1.05 -11.10 0.25
CA TRP A 63 0.41 -11.02 1.56
C TRP A 63 0.14 -9.57 1.97
N ARG A 64 1.13 -8.68 1.81
CA ARG A 64 1.01 -7.24 2.11
C ARG A 64 -0.15 -6.63 1.32
N ARG A 65 -0.21 -6.90 0.02
CA ARG A 65 -1.29 -6.39 -0.84
C ARG A 65 -2.66 -6.92 -0.43
N ALA A 66 -2.77 -8.22 -0.13
CA ALA A 66 -4.02 -8.83 0.31
C ALA A 66 -4.52 -8.19 1.62
N GLU A 67 -3.61 -7.95 2.57
CA GLU A 67 -3.95 -7.41 3.87
C GLU A 67 -4.32 -5.92 3.82
N ALA A 68 -3.61 -5.12 3.00
CA ALA A 68 -3.99 -3.75 2.68
C ALA A 68 -5.41 -3.66 2.11
N MET A 69 -5.75 -4.53 1.15
CA MET A 69 -7.11 -4.61 0.58
C MET A 69 -8.15 -5.02 1.63
N ARG A 70 -7.85 -6.04 2.45
CA ARG A 70 -8.75 -6.51 3.51
C ARG A 70 -9.04 -5.41 4.52
N LEU A 71 -8.01 -4.70 5.00
CA LEU A 71 -8.14 -3.59 5.95
C LEU A 71 -8.92 -2.42 5.36
N THR A 72 -8.61 -2.05 4.11
CA THR A 72 -9.30 -0.95 3.43
C THR A 72 -10.78 -1.25 3.26
N ARG A 73 -11.12 -2.44 2.76
CA ARG A 73 -12.52 -2.87 2.60
C ARG A 73 -13.29 -2.84 3.93
N ALA A 74 -12.66 -3.25 5.03
CA ALA A 74 -13.29 -3.31 6.33
C ALA A 74 -13.44 -1.95 7.01
N ARG A 75 -12.46 -1.04 6.86
CA ARG A 75 -12.38 0.21 7.63
C ARG A 75 -12.71 1.47 6.84
N ARG A 76 -12.51 1.46 5.52
CA ARG A 76 -12.68 2.61 4.61
C ARG A 76 -13.38 2.20 3.32
N PRO A 77 -14.71 1.91 3.36
CA PRO A 77 -15.48 1.54 2.18
C PRO A 77 -15.43 2.57 1.05
N ASP A 78 -15.25 3.86 1.40
CA ASP A 78 -15.07 4.97 0.47
C ASP A 78 -13.77 4.82 -0.35
N LEU A 79 -12.65 4.56 0.31
CA LEU A 79 -11.37 4.30 -0.36
C LEU A 79 -11.42 3.01 -1.17
N TRP A 80 -12.11 1.99 -0.65
CA TRP A 80 -12.30 0.73 -1.35
C TRP A 80 -13.06 0.93 -2.68
N ALA A 81 -14.14 1.71 -2.67
CA ALA A 81 -14.88 2.05 -3.88
C ALA A 81 -14.00 2.81 -4.89
N ALA A 82 -13.22 3.79 -4.43
CA ALA A 82 -12.27 4.53 -5.27
C ALA A 82 -11.18 3.61 -5.86
N HIS A 83 -10.65 2.67 -5.08
CA HIS A 83 -9.69 1.67 -5.53
C HIS A 83 -10.24 0.80 -6.67
N LEU A 84 -11.47 0.28 -6.51
CA LEU A 84 -12.14 -0.52 -7.54
C LEU A 84 -12.41 0.29 -8.81
N ALA A 85 -12.84 1.55 -8.68
CA ALA A 85 -13.05 2.44 -9.82
C ALA A 85 -11.74 2.71 -10.58
N ALA A 86 -10.63 2.92 -9.88
CA ALA A 86 -9.31 3.11 -10.47
C ALA A 86 -8.76 1.84 -11.14
N ALA A 87 -9.03 0.66 -10.57
CA ALA A 87 -8.67 -0.62 -11.19
C ALA A 87 -9.42 -0.86 -12.51
N GLY A 88 -10.73 -0.56 -12.55
CA GLY A 88 -11.55 -0.69 -13.76
C GLY A 88 -11.10 0.23 -14.91
N LYS A 89 -10.56 1.42 -14.60
CA LYS A 89 -10.01 2.34 -15.61
C LYS A 89 -8.73 1.82 -16.27
N ARG A 90 -7.83 1.22 -15.48
CA ARG A 90 -6.56 0.63 -15.98
C ARG A 90 -6.79 -0.55 -16.93
N GLY A 91 -7.80 -1.39 -16.66
CA GLY A 91 -8.17 -2.48 -17.56
C GLY A 91 -8.68 -2.00 -18.92
N LYS A 92 -9.39 -0.87 -18.96
CA LYS A 92 -9.95 -0.30 -20.21
C LYS A 92 -8.91 0.44 -21.06
N SER A 93 -7.89 1.05 -20.46
CA SER A 93 -6.81 1.71 -21.23
C SER A 93 -5.91 0.71 -21.97
N ALA A 94 -5.76 -0.51 -21.45
CA ALA A 94 -4.97 -1.56 -22.08
C ALA A 94 -5.62 -2.16 -23.34
N THR A 95 -6.91 -1.93 -23.58
CA THR A 95 -7.67 -2.53 -24.70
C THR A 95 -7.86 -1.60 -25.89
N ARG A 96 -7.26 -0.39 -25.91
CA ARG A 96 -7.42 0.52 -27.06
C ARG A 96 -6.49 0.08 -28.20
N PRO A 97 -7.01 -0.41 -29.35
CA PRO A 97 -6.14 -0.79 -30.45
C PRO A 97 -5.46 0.47 -30.99
N SER A 98 -4.16 0.37 -31.23
CA SER A 98 -3.42 1.38 -31.98
C SER A 98 -4.03 1.46 -33.38
N LYS A 99 -4.73 2.56 -33.69
CA LYS A 99 -5.18 2.83 -35.06
C LYS A 99 -3.92 3.08 -35.89
N LYS A 100 -3.66 2.18 -36.85
CA LYS A 100 -2.79 2.45 -38.01
C LYS A 100 -3.48 3.43 -38.95
#